data_AF-A0A9D1PWZ1-F1
#
_entry.id   AF-A0A9D1PWZ1-F1
#
_cell.length_a   1.000
_cell.length_b   1.000
_cell.length_c   1.000
_cell.angle_alpha   90.00
_cell.angle_beta   90.00
_cell.angle_gamma   90.00
#
_symmetry.space_group_name_H-M   'P 1'
#
loop_
_entity.id
_entity.type
_entity.pdbx_description
1 polymer ?
#
loop_
_entity_poly.entity_id
_entity_poly.type
_entity_poly.pdbx_seq_one_letter_code
_entity_poly.pdbx_strand_id
1 'polypeptide(L)'
;MRNGKALLTQTLKAAACTFCLFALCAGPVAAAELEETDSGAPSAMVMFPVTGDGTATKGSMKPAVFNHLIHEKAVSDCVTCHHTGDPQSCADCHTLTGSPEGKGITLERAMHATNIAPRADGNTPKSCVSCHEERYKAKQECAGCHNIVVPARDDKWCAVCHNANVTPEQLAKGTAGSLTAEENLEIATKSVTTKVAPEKVPGYFEPTKVVIDTLADEYQPCLFSHRRHVASLVERIKNDKLAEAFHYQPEVICATCHHRSPLSMTPPKCGSCHQTKIDPANPGRPNLKAAYHLQCMGCHNGMGVQRPANTDCTTCHKAKPAAE
;
A
#
# COMPACT_ATOMS: atom_id res chain seq x y z
N MET A 1 -45.01 67.89 -3.22
CA MET A 1 -44.46 66.95 -2.22
C MET A 1 -45.46 65.79 -2.12
N ARG A 2 -45.07 64.56 -2.48
CA ARG A 2 -46.01 63.46 -2.77
C ARG A 2 -46.05 62.39 -1.67
N ASN A 3 -47.28 62.10 -1.25
CA ASN A 3 -47.86 60.94 -0.58
C ASN A 3 -47.10 59.60 -0.78
N GLY A 4 -47.19 58.57 0.08
CA GLY A 4 -48.06 58.32 1.24
C GLY A 4 -48.31 56.80 1.34
N LYS A 5 -48.28 56.22 2.56
CA LYS A 5 -48.39 54.76 2.77
C LYS A 5 -49.84 54.25 2.73
N ALA A 6 -50.09 53.06 2.17
CA ALA A 6 -50.81 51.93 2.81
C ALA A 6 -51.08 50.76 1.83
N LEU A 7 -51.11 49.53 2.35
CA LEU A 7 -51.56 48.30 1.68
C LEU A 7 -53.10 48.17 1.74
N LEU A 8 -53.73 47.44 0.79
CA LEU A 8 -54.35 46.12 1.07
C LEU A 8 -54.86 45.37 -0.20
N THR A 9 -54.44 44.10 -0.32
CA THR A 9 -55.15 42.89 -0.85
C THR A 9 -56.21 42.95 -1.97
N GLN A 10 -55.97 42.19 -3.07
CA GLN A 10 -56.88 41.28 -3.84
C GLN A 10 -56.35 41.04 -5.29
N THR A 11 -56.50 39.90 -6.01
CA THR A 11 -56.75 38.47 -5.65
C THR A 11 -56.26 37.49 -6.77
N LEU A 12 -56.18 36.20 -6.42
CA LEU A 12 -56.05 34.94 -7.21
C LEU A 12 -56.30 34.86 -8.74
N LYS A 13 -55.66 33.82 -9.34
CA LYS A 13 -55.95 33.06 -10.60
C LYS A 13 -55.53 33.74 -11.93
N ALA A 14 -55.08 33.05 -12.98
CA ALA A 14 -54.77 31.61 -13.18
C ALA A 14 -53.60 31.41 -14.18
N ALA A 15 -53.11 30.18 -14.31
CA ALA A 15 -51.95 29.83 -15.13
C ALA A 15 -52.23 29.78 -16.65
N ALA A 16 -51.18 29.98 -17.45
CA ALA A 16 -51.09 29.53 -18.84
C ALA A 16 -49.67 28.96 -19.08
N CYS A 17 -49.60 27.77 -19.69
CA CYS A 17 -48.35 27.06 -19.93
C CYS A 17 -47.49 27.72 -21.02
N THR A 18 -46.17 27.67 -20.89
CA THR A 18 -45.27 27.66 -22.05
C THR A 18 -44.17 26.65 -21.79
N PHE A 19 -44.16 25.59 -22.60
CA PHE A 19 -43.20 24.49 -22.53
C PHE A 19 -41.88 24.98 -23.14
N CYS A 20 -40.95 25.48 -22.33
CA CYS A 20 -39.58 25.69 -22.78
C CYS A 20 -38.82 24.37 -22.68
N LEU A 21 -38.52 23.75 -23.83
CA LEU A 21 -37.54 22.67 -23.92
C LEU A 21 -36.17 23.24 -23.51
N PHE A 22 -35.78 23.04 -22.25
CA PHE A 22 -34.37 23.06 -21.90
C PHE A 22 -33.76 21.76 -22.41
N ALA A 23 -33.20 21.81 -23.62
CA ALA A 23 -32.21 20.85 -24.04
C ALA A 23 -31.08 20.90 -23.02
N LEU A 24 -30.88 19.81 -22.26
CA LEU A 24 -29.66 19.61 -21.50
C LEU A 24 -28.52 19.42 -22.51
N CYS A 25 -27.91 20.53 -22.91
CA CYS A 25 -26.54 20.51 -23.37
C CYS A 25 -25.70 19.98 -22.21
N ALA A 26 -25.45 18.67 -22.20
CA ALA A 26 -24.32 18.12 -21.47
C ALA A 26 -23.08 18.83 -22.03
N GLY A 27 -22.56 19.80 -21.28
CA GLY A 27 -21.24 20.34 -21.55
C GLY A 27 -20.23 19.20 -21.57
N PRO A 28 -19.11 19.33 -22.30
CA PRO A 28 -18.08 18.30 -22.28
C PRO A 28 -17.72 18.00 -20.82
N VAL A 29 -17.84 16.72 -20.43
CA VAL A 29 -17.31 16.26 -19.16
C VAL A 29 -15.82 16.57 -19.21
N ALA A 30 -15.39 17.54 -18.41
CA ALA A 30 -13.97 17.86 -18.30
C ALA A 30 -13.24 16.54 -17.99
N ALA A 31 -12.22 16.22 -18.80
CA ALA A 31 -11.38 15.06 -18.51
C ALA A 31 -10.85 15.21 -17.09
N ALA A 32 -10.85 14.12 -16.32
CA ALA A 32 -10.40 14.16 -14.94
C ALA A 32 -8.89 14.41 -14.92
N GLU A 33 -8.52 15.69 -14.80
CA GLU A 33 -7.15 16.18 -14.84
C GLU A 33 -6.52 16.07 -13.45
N LEU A 34 -5.23 15.70 -13.39
CA LEU A 34 -4.50 15.66 -12.13
C LEU A 34 -3.99 17.07 -11.81
N GLU A 35 -3.96 17.40 -10.51
CA GLU A 35 -3.29 18.61 -10.00
C GLU A 35 -1.84 18.65 -10.50
N GLU A 36 -1.38 19.82 -10.98
CA GLU A 36 0.00 20.04 -11.40
C GLU A 36 0.99 19.86 -10.23
N THR A 37 2.26 19.60 -10.56
CA THR A 37 3.34 19.48 -9.58
C THR A 37 3.97 20.83 -9.27
N ASP A 38 4.48 21.00 -8.06
CA ASP A 38 5.32 22.16 -7.72
C ASP A 38 6.69 22.08 -8.41
N SER A 39 7.09 20.87 -8.84
CA SER A 39 8.37 20.58 -9.48
C SER A 39 8.39 20.81 -11.00
N GLY A 40 7.23 20.96 -11.64
CA GLY A 40 7.09 20.97 -13.11
C GLY A 40 7.23 19.59 -13.78
N ALA A 41 7.36 18.51 -13.00
CA ALA A 41 7.31 17.14 -13.50
C ALA A 41 5.85 16.71 -13.84
N PRO A 42 5.63 15.72 -14.73
CA PRO A 42 4.29 15.20 -14.98
C PRO A 42 3.66 14.62 -13.71
N SER A 43 2.45 15.07 -13.34
CA SER A 43 1.76 14.67 -12.09
C SER A 43 1.60 13.17 -11.93
N ALA A 44 1.47 12.45 -13.04
CA ALA A 44 1.67 11.01 -13.11
C ALA A 44 2.33 10.63 -14.45
N MET A 45 3.00 9.49 -14.48
CA MET A 45 3.67 8.96 -15.67
C MET A 45 3.60 7.43 -15.73
N VAL A 46 3.64 6.89 -16.94
CA VAL A 46 3.81 5.46 -17.22
C VAL A 46 5.30 5.17 -17.43
N MET A 47 5.84 4.32 -16.59
CA MET A 47 7.22 3.81 -16.68
C MET A 47 7.22 2.54 -17.55
N PHE A 48 7.75 2.68 -18.77
CA PHE A 48 7.84 1.60 -19.76
C PHE A 48 9.11 0.75 -19.59
N PRO A 49 9.07 -0.52 -20.03
CA PRO A 49 10.22 -1.43 -19.96
C PRO A 49 11.21 -1.17 -21.13
N VAL A 50 11.92 -0.04 -21.10
CA VAL A 50 12.83 0.41 -22.16
C VAL A 50 14.05 -0.52 -22.29
N THR A 51 14.38 -0.91 -23.53
CA THR A 51 15.58 -1.67 -23.91
C THR A 51 16.70 -0.75 -24.39
N GLY A 52 17.95 -1.19 -24.24
CA GLY A 52 19.11 -0.42 -24.74
C GLY A 52 19.24 -0.36 -26.26
N ASP A 53 18.44 -1.15 -26.99
CA ASP A 53 18.39 -1.18 -28.46
C ASP A 53 17.04 -0.69 -29.03
N GLY A 54 16.11 -0.23 -28.18
CA GLY A 54 14.77 0.21 -28.56
C GLY A 54 13.81 -0.90 -29.01
N THR A 55 14.19 -2.19 -28.91
CA THR A 55 13.33 -3.31 -29.30
C THR A 55 12.35 -3.72 -28.20
N ALA A 56 11.11 -4.06 -28.56
CA ALA A 56 10.13 -4.54 -27.59
C ALA A 56 10.44 -5.97 -27.12
N THR A 57 10.78 -6.14 -25.83
CA THR A 57 11.07 -7.48 -25.27
C THR A 57 9.79 -8.27 -25.03
N LYS A 58 9.71 -9.48 -25.60
CA LYS A 58 8.55 -10.36 -25.43
C LYS A 58 8.48 -10.91 -24.01
N GLY A 59 7.37 -10.66 -23.30
CA GLY A 59 7.12 -11.18 -21.95
C GLY A 59 7.46 -10.20 -20.81
N SER A 60 7.59 -8.91 -21.09
CA SER A 60 7.71 -7.87 -20.06
C SER A 60 6.46 -7.78 -19.17
N MET A 61 6.63 -7.32 -17.93
CA MET A 61 5.52 -6.89 -17.06
C MET A 61 4.68 -5.80 -17.75
N LYS A 62 3.43 -5.61 -17.31
CA LYS A 62 2.68 -4.39 -17.63
C LYS A 62 3.51 -3.16 -17.23
N PRO A 63 3.53 -2.07 -18.01
CA PRO A 63 4.18 -0.83 -17.58
C PRO A 63 3.67 -0.36 -16.22
N ALA A 64 4.53 0.26 -15.43
CA ALA A 64 4.17 0.71 -14.09
C ALA A 64 3.61 2.13 -14.14
N VAL A 65 2.59 2.45 -13.33
CA VAL A 65 2.06 3.82 -13.23
C VAL A 65 2.59 4.45 -11.96
N PHE A 66 3.35 5.54 -12.12
CA PHE A 66 3.93 6.31 -11.05
C PHE A 66 3.20 7.65 -10.90
N ASN A 67 2.76 7.97 -9.70
CA ASN A 67 2.11 9.25 -9.40
C ASN A 67 3.15 10.17 -8.75
N HIS A 68 3.78 11.04 -9.56
CA HIS A 68 4.86 11.92 -9.11
C HIS A 68 4.37 12.90 -8.04
N LEU A 69 3.18 13.49 -8.25
CA LEU A 69 2.53 14.44 -7.34
C LEU A 69 2.43 13.92 -5.90
N ILE A 70 2.03 12.66 -5.70
CA ILE A 70 1.95 12.04 -4.37
C ILE A 70 3.36 11.81 -3.77
N HIS A 71 4.36 11.53 -4.61
CA HIS A 71 5.72 11.27 -4.14
C HIS A 71 6.48 12.55 -3.77
N GLU A 72 6.42 13.62 -4.57
CA GLU A 72 7.06 14.89 -4.22
C GLU A 72 6.44 15.51 -2.95
N LYS A 73 5.12 15.41 -2.77
CA LYS A 73 4.43 15.83 -1.54
C LYS A 73 4.76 14.96 -0.32
N ALA A 74 5.44 13.81 -0.51
CA ALA A 74 5.86 12.89 0.56
C ALA A 74 7.38 12.73 0.72
N VAL A 75 8.18 13.27 -0.22
CA VAL A 75 9.64 13.19 -0.31
C VAL A 75 10.15 14.57 -0.68
N SER A 76 10.66 15.31 0.30
CA SER A 76 11.04 16.72 0.16
C SER A 76 12.29 16.98 -0.69
N ASP A 77 13.10 15.95 -0.97
CA ASP A 77 14.34 16.08 -1.71
C ASP A 77 14.35 15.20 -2.96
N CYS A 78 14.31 15.84 -4.12
CA CYS A 78 14.33 15.23 -5.45
C CYS A 78 15.52 14.26 -5.61
N VAL A 79 16.69 14.57 -5.04
CA VAL A 79 17.90 13.73 -5.20
C VAL A 79 17.90 12.47 -4.33
N THR A 80 16.83 12.24 -3.55
CA THR A 80 16.49 10.92 -2.99
C THR A 80 16.19 9.89 -4.09
N CYS A 81 15.52 10.33 -5.16
CA CYS A 81 15.14 9.50 -6.30
C CYS A 81 16.09 9.75 -7.49
N HIS A 82 16.25 11.01 -7.88
CA HIS A 82 17.19 11.48 -8.91
C HIS A 82 18.62 11.54 -8.34
N HIS A 83 19.15 10.36 -7.98
CA HIS A 83 20.37 10.23 -7.17
C HIS A 83 21.66 10.69 -7.86
N THR A 84 21.61 11.12 -9.13
CA THR A 84 22.75 11.74 -9.84
C THR A 84 22.76 13.27 -9.66
N GLY A 85 21.62 13.86 -9.27
CA GLY A 85 21.38 15.30 -9.32
C GLY A 85 20.50 15.73 -10.50
N ASP A 86 20.40 14.91 -11.55
CA ASP A 86 19.72 15.26 -12.80
C ASP A 86 18.25 14.79 -12.80
N PRO A 87 17.27 15.68 -13.03
CA PRO A 87 15.85 15.33 -13.09
C PRO A 87 15.46 14.69 -14.44
N GLN A 88 16.20 13.65 -14.84
CA GLN A 88 15.98 12.86 -16.07
C GLN A 88 15.28 11.52 -15.78
N SER A 89 14.90 10.78 -16.82
CA SER A 89 14.20 9.51 -16.67
C SER A 89 15.16 8.43 -16.16
N CYS A 90 14.69 7.58 -15.25
CA CYS A 90 15.46 6.43 -14.79
C CYS A 90 15.89 5.52 -15.95
N ALA A 91 15.06 5.41 -16.99
CA ALA A 91 15.30 4.55 -18.14
C ALA A 91 16.43 5.03 -19.06
N ASP A 92 16.83 6.31 -18.97
CA ASP A 92 17.92 6.89 -19.78
C ASP A 92 19.28 6.26 -19.41
N CYS A 93 19.41 5.73 -18.20
CA CYS A 93 20.57 4.97 -17.71
C CYS A 93 20.24 3.51 -17.35
N HIS A 94 19.03 3.24 -16.84
CA HIS A 94 18.62 1.93 -16.36
C HIS A 94 17.65 1.27 -17.35
N THR A 95 18.18 0.75 -18.44
CA THR A 95 17.43 -0.07 -19.41
C THR A 95 17.24 -1.50 -18.89
N LEU A 96 16.37 -2.30 -19.53
CA LEU A 96 16.16 -3.71 -19.18
C LEU A 96 17.46 -4.54 -19.17
N THR A 97 18.37 -4.27 -20.11
CA THR A 97 19.67 -4.95 -20.24
C THR A 97 20.79 -4.26 -19.45
N GLY A 98 20.53 -3.09 -18.87
CA GLY A 98 21.53 -2.17 -18.37
C GLY A 98 22.24 -1.40 -19.50
N SER A 99 22.88 -0.28 -19.14
CA SER A 99 23.71 0.52 -20.03
C SER A 99 25.07 0.86 -19.38
N PRO A 100 26.08 1.32 -20.14
CA PRO A 100 27.33 1.86 -19.59
C PRO A 100 27.11 3.03 -18.61
N GLU A 101 26.17 3.93 -18.93
CA GLU A 101 25.81 5.12 -18.13
C GLU A 101 25.21 4.69 -16.78
N GLY A 102 24.31 3.71 -16.79
CA GLY A 102 23.79 3.05 -15.59
C GLY A 102 24.76 2.10 -14.89
N LYS A 103 26.03 2.01 -15.35
CA LYS A 103 27.06 1.08 -14.84
C LYS A 103 26.61 -0.39 -14.83
N GLY A 104 25.83 -0.79 -15.83
CA GLY A 104 25.25 -2.13 -15.95
C GLY A 104 24.08 -2.42 -15.00
N ILE A 105 23.61 -1.44 -14.20
CA ILE A 105 22.43 -1.61 -13.35
C ILE A 105 21.18 -1.59 -14.23
N THR A 106 20.47 -2.73 -14.26
CA THR A 106 19.23 -2.90 -15.03
C THR A 106 18.05 -2.13 -14.42
N LEU A 107 17.02 -1.88 -15.22
CA LEU A 107 15.75 -1.31 -14.79
C LEU A 107 15.15 -2.08 -13.60
N GLU A 108 15.18 -3.42 -13.65
CA GLU A 108 14.70 -4.28 -12.56
C GLU A 108 15.42 -3.97 -11.26
N ARG A 109 16.76 -3.90 -11.27
CA ARG A 109 17.56 -3.60 -10.08
C ARG A 109 17.29 -2.18 -9.59
N ALA A 110 17.19 -1.21 -10.49
CA ALA A 110 16.90 0.18 -10.14
C ALA A 110 15.53 0.34 -9.45
N MET A 111 14.50 -0.39 -9.88
CA MET A 111 13.14 -0.30 -9.33
C MET A 111 12.89 -1.20 -8.11
N HIS A 112 13.59 -2.33 -7.98
CA HIS A 112 13.24 -3.38 -6.99
C HIS A 112 14.33 -3.75 -5.97
N ALA A 113 15.55 -3.20 -6.06
CA ALA A 113 16.61 -3.51 -5.09
C ALA A 113 16.22 -3.19 -3.65
N THR A 114 16.31 -4.15 -2.72
CA THR A 114 16.06 -3.90 -1.28
C THR A 114 17.33 -3.77 -0.45
N ASN A 115 18.44 -4.33 -0.94
CA ASN A 115 19.76 -4.33 -0.32
C ASN A 115 20.71 -3.42 -1.10
N ILE A 116 20.43 -2.11 -1.11
CA ILE A 116 21.32 -1.11 -1.70
C ILE A 116 22.38 -0.76 -0.66
N ALA A 117 23.65 -0.99 -0.98
CA ALA A 117 24.76 -0.65 -0.10
C ALA A 117 24.85 0.89 0.05
N PRO A 118 25.07 1.42 1.26
CA PRO A 118 25.41 2.83 1.44
C PRO A 118 26.63 3.21 0.60
N ARG A 119 26.56 4.34 -0.09
CA ARG A 119 27.74 4.92 -0.75
C ARG A 119 28.61 5.63 0.28
N ALA A 120 29.92 5.55 0.11
CA ALA A 120 30.88 6.34 0.90
C ALA A 120 30.76 7.83 0.57
N ASP A 121 30.58 8.15 -0.72
CA ASP A 121 30.46 9.51 -1.24
C ASP A 121 29.13 9.67 -2.01
N GLY A 122 28.48 10.82 -1.80
CA GLY A 122 27.25 11.20 -2.48
C GLY A 122 26.00 10.40 -2.07
N ASN A 123 24.91 10.61 -2.81
CA ASN A 123 23.60 10.06 -2.46
C ASN A 123 23.55 8.53 -2.66
N THR A 124 23.12 7.82 -1.62
CA THR A 124 22.80 6.40 -1.71
C THR A 124 21.46 6.24 -2.45
N PRO A 125 21.42 5.57 -3.62
CA PRO A 125 20.19 5.42 -4.40
C PRO A 125 19.06 4.77 -3.61
N LYS A 126 17.83 5.14 -3.95
CA LYS A 126 16.63 4.44 -3.53
C LYS A 126 15.96 3.81 -4.75
N SER A 127 15.37 2.64 -4.52
CA SER A 127 14.42 2.00 -5.41
C SER A 127 13.01 2.16 -4.85
N CYS A 128 11.98 1.92 -5.66
CA CYS A 128 10.58 1.92 -5.21
C CYS A 128 10.42 0.98 -3.99
N VAL A 129 10.95 -0.24 -4.08
CA VAL A 129 10.80 -1.24 -3.02
C VAL A 129 11.62 -0.87 -1.78
N SER A 130 12.91 -0.49 -1.90
CA SER A 130 13.73 -0.13 -0.73
C SER A 130 13.21 1.09 0.02
N CYS A 131 12.73 2.12 -0.68
CA CYS A 131 12.12 3.29 -0.05
C CYS A 131 10.85 2.87 0.73
N HIS A 132 9.97 2.07 0.11
CA HIS A 132 8.78 1.58 0.81
C HIS A 132 9.13 0.69 2.00
N GLU A 133 10.17 -0.15 1.91
CA GLU A 133 10.66 -0.93 3.04
C GLU A 133 11.21 -0.09 4.18
N GLU A 134 11.97 0.97 3.88
CA GLU A 134 12.47 1.91 4.87
C GLU A 134 11.33 2.66 5.56
N ARG A 135 10.31 3.10 4.81
CA ARG A 135 9.13 3.77 5.36
C ARG A 135 8.34 2.89 6.33
N TYR A 136 8.06 1.62 5.98
CA TYR A 136 7.32 0.73 6.90
C TYR A 136 8.16 0.26 8.10
N LYS A 137 9.50 0.23 7.99
CA LYS A 137 10.41 -0.11 9.10
C LYS A 137 10.60 1.06 10.07
N ALA A 138 10.56 2.30 9.58
CA ALA A 138 10.73 3.51 10.40
C ALA A 138 9.46 3.93 11.16
N LYS A 139 8.26 3.57 10.67
CA LYS A 139 6.97 3.92 11.29
C LYS A 139 6.56 2.93 12.37
N GLN A 140 6.37 3.40 13.61
CA GLN A 140 5.95 2.58 14.75
C GLN A 140 4.60 1.87 14.51
N GLU A 141 3.69 2.52 13.80
CA GLU A 141 2.39 1.97 13.40
C GLU A 141 2.46 0.84 12.35
N CYS A 142 3.57 0.75 11.62
CA CYS A 142 3.80 -0.28 10.59
C CYS A 142 4.76 -1.39 11.09
N ALA A 143 5.80 -1.01 11.83
CA ALA A 143 6.91 -1.87 12.21
C ALA A 143 6.49 -3.10 13.03
N GLY A 144 5.38 -3.03 13.79
CA GLY A 144 4.82 -4.21 14.47
C GLY A 144 4.52 -5.38 13.54
N CYS A 145 3.65 -5.14 12.56
CA CYS A 145 3.25 -6.14 11.57
C CYS A 145 4.42 -6.51 10.66
N HIS A 146 5.14 -5.50 10.16
CA HIS A 146 6.22 -5.71 9.19
C HIS A 146 7.49 -6.34 9.79
N ASN A 147 7.63 -6.41 11.12
CA ASN A 147 8.70 -7.17 11.79
C ASN A 147 8.38 -8.68 11.94
N ILE A 148 7.11 -9.08 11.83
CA ILE A 148 6.68 -10.49 11.96
C ILE A 148 6.16 -11.10 10.65
N VAL A 149 5.97 -10.28 9.61
CA VAL A 149 5.51 -10.69 8.27
C VAL A 149 6.69 -10.85 7.31
N VAL A 150 6.70 -11.96 6.58
CA VAL A 150 7.46 -12.08 5.34
C VAL A 150 6.50 -11.81 4.18
N PRO A 151 6.67 -10.72 3.39
CA PRO A 151 5.75 -10.39 2.32
C PRO A 151 5.80 -11.44 1.21
N ALA A 152 4.63 -11.89 0.74
CA ALA A 152 4.53 -12.92 -0.29
C ALA A 152 5.07 -12.47 -1.66
N ARG A 153 4.95 -11.16 -1.97
CA ARG A 153 5.29 -10.54 -3.27
C ARG A 153 4.69 -11.33 -4.45
N ASP A 154 3.40 -11.60 -4.34
CA ASP A 154 2.60 -12.31 -5.34
C ASP A 154 2.17 -11.39 -6.50
N ASP A 155 1.43 -11.93 -7.47
CA ASP A 155 0.92 -11.17 -8.62
C ASP A 155 0.09 -9.94 -8.22
N LYS A 156 -0.60 -10.00 -7.07
CA LYS A 156 -1.38 -8.86 -6.55
C LYS A 156 -0.45 -7.75 -6.03
N TRP A 157 0.61 -8.10 -5.32
CA TRP A 157 1.66 -7.15 -4.92
C TRP A 157 2.33 -6.50 -6.14
N CYS A 158 2.67 -7.28 -7.17
CA CYS A 158 3.21 -6.77 -8.43
C CYS A 158 2.25 -5.79 -9.13
N ALA A 159 0.95 -6.13 -9.16
CA ALA A 159 -0.10 -5.32 -9.78
C ALA A 159 -0.37 -3.97 -9.07
N VAL A 160 0.13 -3.75 -7.85
CA VAL A 160 0.04 -2.42 -7.20
C VAL A 160 0.75 -1.35 -8.03
N CYS A 161 1.89 -1.70 -8.63
CA CYS A 161 2.67 -0.83 -9.52
C CYS A 161 2.38 -1.12 -11.00
N HIS A 162 2.42 -2.39 -11.41
CA HIS A 162 2.30 -2.84 -12.81
C HIS A 162 0.83 -2.89 -13.28
N ASN A 163 0.21 -1.71 -13.38
CA ASN A 163 -1.22 -1.55 -13.65
C ASN A 163 -1.57 -0.71 -14.90
N ALA A 164 -0.58 -0.24 -15.68
CA ALA A 164 -0.87 0.50 -16.90
C ALA A 164 -1.64 -0.37 -17.91
N ASN A 165 -2.77 0.14 -18.39
CA ASN A 165 -3.56 -0.51 -19.44
C ASN A 165 -3.29 0.20 -20.77
N VAL A 166 -2.24 -0.25 -21.44
CA VAL A 166 -1.75 0.28 -22.73
C VAL A 166 -2.17 -0.62 -23.89
N THR A 167 -2.37 -0.03 -25.08
CA THR A 167 -2.50 -0.81 -26.32
C THR A 167 -1.14 -1.40 -26.73
N PRO A 168 -1.09 -2.42 -27.61
CA PRO A 168 0.17 -2.93 -28.15
C PRO A 168 1.00 -1.86 -28.87
N GLU A 169 0.36 -0.88 -29.51
CA GLU A 169 1.04 0.26 -30.15
C GLU A 169 1.66 1.20 -29.11
N GLN A 170 0.91 1.57 -28.07
CA GLN A 170 1.43 2.40 -26.96
C GLN A 170 2.57 1.70 -26.21
N LEU A 171 2.49 0.37 -26.03
CA LEU A 171 3.57 -0.42 -25.46
C LEU A 171 4.83 -0.39 -26.35
N ALA A 172 4.66 -0.52 -27.67
CA ALA A 172 5.79 -0.45 -28.62
C ALA A 172 6.43 0.94 -28.63
N LYS A 173 5.62 2.02 -28.75
CA LYS A 173 6.07 3.42 -28.66
C LYS A 173 6.81 3.70 -27.36
N GLY A 174 6.22 3.34 -26.21
CA GLY A 174 6.82 3.58 -24.89
C GLY A 174 8.09 2.77 -24.64
N THR A 175 8.19 1.54 -25.16
CA THR A 175 9.40 0.73 -25.06
C THR A 175 10.54 1.25 -25.96
N ALA A 176 10.19 1.78 -27.13
CA ALA A 176 11.13 2.40 -28.07
C ALA A 176 11.47 3.87 -27.75
N GLY A 177 10.95 4.43 -26.64
CA GLY A 177 11.17 5.83 -26.25
C GLY A 177 10.53 6.88 -27.18
N SER A 178 9.54 6.48 -28.00
CA SER A 178 8.91 7.34 -29.02
C SER A 178 7.47 7.75 -28.71
N LEU A 179 6.94 7.38 -27.53
CA LEU A 179 5.68 7.89 -26.99
C LEU A 179 5.87 9.33 -26.50
N THR A 180 4.95 10.25 -26.82
CA THR A 180 5.12 11.65 -26.36
C THR A 180 4.84 11.81 -24.86
N ALA A 181 5.28 12.93 -24.28
CA ALA A 181 5.04 13.25 -22.87
C ALA A 181 3.53 13.41 -22.58
N GLU A 182 2.79 13.99 -23.54
CA GLU A 182 1.35 14.18 -23.48
C GLU A 182 0.60 12.84 -23.57
N GLU A 183 0.96 11.98 -24.54
CA GLU A 183 0.42 10.61 -24.63
C GLU A 183 0.68 9.82 -23.33
N ASN A 184 1.87 9.96 -22.74
CA ASN A 184 2.25 9.29 -21.49
C ASN A 184 1.39 9.79 -20.30
N LEU A 185 1.26 11.11 -20.16
CA LEU A 185 0.47 11.75 -19.10
C LEU A 185 -1.02 11.42 -19.21
N GLU A 186 -1.59 11.34 -20.42
CA GLU A 186 -3.00 10.93 -20.61
C GLU A 186 -3.24 9.51 -20.09
N ILE A 187 -2.38 8.55 -20.47
CA ILE A 187 -2.49 7.15 -20.02
C ILE A 187 -2.32 7.07 -18.50
N ALA A 188 -1.32 7.76 -17.94
CA ALA A 188 -1.05 7.76 -16.51
C ALA A 188 -2.21 8.38 -15.72
N THR A 189 -2.72 9.52 -16.16
CA THR A 189 -3.87 10.22 -15.58
C THR A 189 -5.09 9.32 -15.56
N LYS A 190 -5.42 8.66 -16.68
CA LYS A 190 -6.53 7.69 -16.75
C LYS A 190 -6.33 6.52 -15.80
N SER A 191 -5.13 5.94 -15.71
CA SER A 191 -4.84 4.86 -14.77
C SER A 191 -4.95 5.29 -13.30
N VAL A 192 -4.59 6.54 -12.97
CA VAL A 192 -4.74 7.09 -11.61
C VAL A 192 -6.22 7.37 -11.28
N THR A 193 -6.96 8.06 -12.16
CA THR A 193 -8.33 8.51 -11.87
C THR A 193 -9.37 7.40 -11.94
N THR A 194 -9.11 6.33 -12.71
CA THR A 194 -9.96 5.13 -12.75
C THR A 194 -9.59 4.06 -11.72
N LYS A 195 -8.54 4.28 -10.91
CA LYS A 195 -8.13 3.33 -9.87
C LYS A 195 -9.21 3.22 -8.80
N VAL A 196 -9.89 2.09 -8.76
CA VAL A 196 -10.84 1.75 -7.68
C VAL A 196 -10.06 1.65 -6.37
N ALA A 197 -10.49 2.41 -5.36
CA ALA A 197 -9.93 2.31 -4.01
C ALA A 197 -10.18 0.90 -3.45
N PRO A 198 -9.19 0.27 -2.79
CA PRO A 198 -9.39 -1.03 -2.15
C PRO A 198 -10.57 -1.04 -1.19
N GLU A 199 -11.22 -2.20 -1.05
CA GLU A 199 -12.28 -2.37 -0.07
C GLU A 199 -11.72 -2.11 1.33
N LYS A 200 -12.32 -1.14 2.02
CA LYS A 200 -11.87 -0.76 3.36
C LYS A 200 -12.19 -1.86 4.34
N VAL A 201 -11.22 -2.18 5.19
CA VAL A 201 -11.36 -3.21 6.21
C VAL A 201 -12.58 -2.91 7.09
N PRO A 202 -13.56 -3.83 7.22
CA PRO A 202 -14.77 -3.56 7.98
C PRO A 202 -14.47 -3.13 9.42
N GLY A 203 -15.16 -2.11 9.93
CA GLY A 203 -14.98 -1.61 11.30
C GLY A 203 -15.36 -2.60 12.42
N TYR A 204 -15.73 -3.84 12.07
CA TYR A 204 -16.18 -4.88 12.97
C TYR A 204 -15.40 -6.18 12.73
N PHE A 205 -14.62 -6.59 13.72
CA PHE A 205 -13.78 -7.79 13.67
C PHE A 205 -14.30 -8.85 14.65
N GLU A 206 -14.73 -10.01 14.16
CA GLU A 206 -14.81 -11.21 15.02
C GLU A 206 -13.51 -12.03 14.92
N PRO A 207 -13.19 -12.83 15.95
CA PRO A 207 -13.82 -12.86 17.27
C PRO A 207 -13.49 -11.61 18.13
N THR A 208 -14.38 -11.25 19.05
CA THR A 208 -14.13 -10.17 20.03
C THR A 208 -12.93 -10.48 20.93
N LYS A 209 -12.88 -11.71 21.47
CA LYS A 209 -11.79 -12.27 22.27
C LYS A 209 -11.52 -13.71 21.82
N VAL A 210 -10.29 -14.16 21.96
CA VAL A 210 -9.89 -15.57 21.77
C VAL A 210 -9.34 -16.08 23.09
N VAL A 211 -9.82 -17.24 23.54
CA VAL A 211 -9.19 -18.00 24.62
C VAL A 211 -8.12 -18.88 24.00
N ILE A 212 -6.86 -18.70 24.40
CA ILE A 212 -5.73 -19.52 23.94
C ILE A 212 -5.33 -20.43 25.10
N ASP A 213 -5.81 -21.67 25.06
CA ASP A 213 -5.79 -22.67 26.14
C ASP A 213 -5.01 -23.96 25.80
N THR A 214 -4.69 -24.20 24.52
CA THR A 214 -4.03 -25.44 24.02
C THR A 214 -2.74 -25.84 24.76
N LEU A 215 -2.08 -24.90 25.44
CA LEU A 215 -0.84 -25.09 26.21
C LEU A 215 -0.98 -24.65 27.69
N ALA A 216 -2.19 -24.52 28.21
CA ALA A 216 -2.44 -23.98 29.55
C ALA A 216 -2.07 -24.96 30.67
N ASP A 217 -0.78 -25.00 31.01
CA ASP A 217 -0.20 -25.85 32.06
C ASP A 217 0.27 -25.05 33.28
N GLU A 218 1.49 -24.49 33.26
CA GLU A 218 2.01 -23.61 34.33
C GLU A 218 1.16 -22.35 34.56
N TYR A 219 0.49 -21.88 33.50
CA TYR A 219 -0.31 -20.65 33.47
C TYR A 219 -1.75 -20.94 33.01
N GLN A 220 -2.67 -20.06 33.38
CA GLN A 220 -4.05 -20.01 32.89
C GLN A 220 -4.07 -19.68 31.39
N PRO A 221 -5.17 -19.98 30.66
CA PRO A 221 -5.33 -19.57 29.27
C PRO A 221 -5.12 -18.07 29.04
N CYS A 222 -4.48 -17.72 27.93
CA CYS A 222 -4.34 -16.32 27.51
C CYS A 222 -5.69 -15.82 26.97
N LEU A 223 -6.21 -14.74 27.56
CA LEU A 223 -7.47 -14.10 27.14
C LEU A 223 -7.20 -12.99 26.13
N PHE A 224 -6.85 -13.38 24.91
CA PHE A 224 -6.44 -12.46 23.86
C PHE A 224 -7.60 -11.57 23.39
N SER A 225 -7.42 -10.24 23.47
CA SER A 225 -8.44 -9.26 23.03
C SER A 225 -8.36 -9.00 21.52
N HIS A 226 -8.65 -10.02 20.73
CA HIS A 226 -8.50 -10.06 19.27
C HIS A 226 -9.04 -8.80 18.54
N ARG A 227 -10.34 -8.50 18.66
CA ARG A 227 -10.95 -7.29 18.03
C ARG A 227 -10.21 -6.01 18.39
N ARG A 228 -9.78 -5.85 19.64
CA ARG A 228 -9.10 -4.62 20.12
C ARG A 228 -7.75 -4.43 19.45
N HIS A 229 -6.99 -5.51 19.21
CA HIS A 229 -5.71 -5.43 18.50
C HIS A 229 -5.94 -5.04 17.04
N VAL A 230 -6.80 -5.76 16.31
CA VAL A 230 -7.05 -5.48 14.89
C VAL A 230 -7.60 -4.07 14.68
N ALA A 231 -8.59 -3.64 15.48
CA ALA A 231 -9.14 -2.28 15.41
C ALA A 231 -8.06 -1.20 15.69
N SER A 232 -7.17 -1.42 16.66
CA SER A 232 -6.09 -0.46 16.94
C SER A 232 -5.01 -0.43 15.85
N LEU A 233 -4.81 -1.50 15.09
CA LEU A 233 -3.87 -1.53 13.96
C LEU A 233 -4.46 -0.77 12.77
N VAL A 234 -5.69 -1.10 12.39
CA VAL A 234 -6.40 -0.48 11.25
C VAL A 234 -6.58 1.03 11.44
N GLU A 235 -6.98 1.46 12.64
CA GLU A 235 -7.18 2.89 12.96
C GLU A 235 -5.90 3.73 12.79
N ARG A 236 -4.71 3.14 13.05
CA ARG A 236 -3.43 3.85 12.94
C ARG A 236 -2.96 4.05 11.50
N ILE A 237 -3.39 3.19 10.57
CA ILE A 237 -2.96 3.23 9.16
C ILE A 237 -4.03 3.80 8.20
N LYS A 238 -5.22 4.15 8.70
CA LYS A 238 -6.41 4.48 7.89
C LYS A 238 -6.27 5.62 6.88
N ASN A 239 -5.26 6.47 7.04
CA ASN A 239 -4.96 7.63 6.19
C ASN A 239 -3.59 7.50 5.48
N ASP A 240 -2.91 6.36 5.60
CA ASP A 240 -1.62 6.13 4.95
C ASP A 240 -1.82 5.58 3.53
N LYS A 241 -1.51 6.39 2.52
CA LYS A 241 -1.68 6.05 1.11
C LYS A 241 -0.85 4.85 0.65
N LEU A 242 0.30 4.58 1.28
CA LEU A 242 1.15 3.45 0.95
C LEU A 242 0.56 2.16 1.52
N ALA A 243 0.09 2.21 2.78
CA ALA A 243 -0.65 1.12 3.39
C ALA A 243 -1.96 0.83 2.63
N GLU A 244 -2.72 1.85 2.24
CA GLU A 244 -3.92 1.70 1.41
C GLU A 244 -3.59 1.02 0.07
N ALA A 245 -2.53 1.44 -0.62
CA ALA A 245 -2.15 0.86 -1.91
C ALA A 245 -1.72 -0.62 -1.84
N PHE A 246 -1.00 -1.02 -0.79
CA PHE A 246 -0.45 -2.39 -0.66
C PHE A 246 -1.32 -3.35 0.18
N HIS A 247 -2.26 -2.85 1.00
CA HIS A 247 -3.28 -3.67 1.68
C HIS A 247 -4.55 -3.77 0.84
N TYR A 248 -4.39 -4.30 -0.39
CA TYR A 248 -5.37 -4.29 -1.48
C TYR A 248 -6.71 -5.02 -1.23
N GLN A 249 -6.89 -5.69 -0.10
CA GLN A 249 -8.15 -6.28 0.35
C GLN A 249 -8.15 -6.49 1.89
N PRO A 250 -9.31 -6.45 2.56
CA PRO A 250 -9.42 -6.47 4.03
C PRO A 250 -8.59 -7.52 4.76
N GLU A 251 -8.55 -8.74 4.22
CA GLU A 251 -7.95 -9.90 4.87
C GLU A 251 -6.42 -9.89 4.85
N VAL A 252 -5.78 -9.02 4.06
CA VAL A 252 -4.31 -8.88 4.04
C VAL A 252 -3.77 -8.55 5.44
N ILE A 253 -4.51 -7.74 6.22
CA ILE A 253 -4.14 -7.42 7.59
C ILE A 253 -4.25 -8.67 8.50
N CYS A 254 -5.27 -9.51 8.28
CA CYS A 254 -5.43 -10.77 9.02
C CYS A 254 -4.24 -11.72 8.80
N ALA A 255 -3.64 -11.72 7.60
CA ALA A 255 -2.46 -12.50 7.26
C ALA A 255 -1.20 -12.14 8.05
N THR A 256 -1.18 -10.99 8.72
CA THR A 256 -0.14 -10.63 9.70
C THR A 256 0.00 -11.70 10.77
N CYS A 257 -1.14 -12.19 11.28
CA CYS A 257 -1.21 -13.18 12.34
C CYS A 257 -1.57 -14.57 11.82
N HIS A 258 -2.40 -14.65 10.79
CA HIS A 258 -2.86 -15.87 10.14
C HIS A 258 -2.08 -16.08 8.84
N HIS A 259 -0.76 -16.15 8.97
CA HIS A 259 0.14 -16.24 7.82
C HIS A 259 0.11 -17.63 7.15
N ARG A 260 0.60 -17.72 5.91
CA ARG A 260 0.85 -18.98 5.16
C ARG A 260 -0.38 -19.87 4.98
N SER A 261 -1.59 -19.31 5.11
CA SER A 261 -2.85 -19.89 4.65
C SER A 261 -3.50 -18.97 3.61
N PRO A 262 -4.46 -19.45 2.80
CA PRO A 262 -5.34 -18.58 2.05
C PRO A 262 -6.02 -17.55 2.96
N LEU A 263 -6.29 -16.38 2.39
CA LEU A 263 -6.96 -15.30 3.09
C LEU A 263 -8.43 -15.68 3.34
N SER A 264 -8.86 -15.53 4.60
CA SER A 264 -10.16 -16.03 5.05
C SER A 264 -10.59 -15.34 6.36
N MET A 265 -11.90 -15.19 6.54
CA MET A 265 -12.53 -14.80 7.81
C MET A 265 -12.57 -15.94 8.84
N THR A 266 -12.27 -17.18 8.43
CA THR A 266 -12.16 -18.38 9.28
C THR A 266 -10.79 -19.05 9.10
N PRO A 267 -9.69 -18.36 9.49
CA PRO A 267 -8.34 -18.90 9.34
C PRO A 267 -8.10 -20.12 10.25
N PRO A 268 -7.15 -21.02 9.90
CA PRO A 268 -6.81 -22.17 10.72
C PRO A 268 -6.22 -21.76 12.08
N LYS A 269 -6.36 -22.64 13.08
CA LYS A 269 -5.67 -22.48 14.37
C LYS A 269 -4.16 -22.63 14.18
N CYS A 270 -3.36 -21.90 14.95
CA CYS A 270 -1.89 -22.00 14.94
C CYS A 270 -1.41 -23.46 15.11
N GLY A 271 -2.08 -24.21 16.00
CA GLY A 271 -1.80 -25.63 16.28
C GLY A 271 -2.07 -26.60 15.11
N SER A 272 -2.76 -26.16 14.05
CA SER A 272 -2.91 -26.97 12.82
C SER A 272 -1.60 -27.10 12.03
N CYS A 273 -0.61 -26.23 12.31
CA CYS A 273 0.71 -26.29 11.67
C CYS A 273 1.85 -26.31 12.69
N HIS A 274 1.75 -25.55 13.78
CA HIS A 274 2.76 -25.48 14.84
C HIS A 274 2.50 -26.56 15.88
N GLN A 275 3.35 -27.60 15.89
CA GLN A 275 3.25 -28.71 16.83
C GLN A 275 3.61 -28.27 18.26
N THR A 276 3.10 -28.95 19.29
CA THR A 276 3.44 -28.63 20.69
C THR A 276 4.90 -28.96 21.02
N LYS A 277 5.44 -29.99 20.36
CA LYS A 277 6.87 -30.38 20.37
C LYS A 277 7.58 -29.83 19.13
N ILE A 278 8.91 -29.93 19.11
CA ILE A 278 9.70 -29.64 17.90
C ILE A 278 9.31 -30.63 16.81
N ASP A 279 9.18 -30.15 15.58
CA ASP A 279 8.95 -30.96 14.37
C ASP A 279 10.25 -31.02 13.54
N PRO A 280 11.00 -32.14 13.56
CA PRO A 280 12.25 -32.28 12.80
C PRO A 280 12.07 -32.20 11.28
N ALA A 281 10.88 -32.46 10.75
CA ALA A 281 10.59 -32.34 9.31
C ALA A 281 10.36 -30.88 8.88
N ASN A 282 10.06 -29.98 9.82
CA ASN A 282 9.83 -28.57 9.59
C ASN A 282 10.70 -27.69 10.51
N PRO A 283 12.05 -27.76 10.45
CA PRO A 283 12.93 -27.12 11.44
C PRO A 283 12.83 -25.58 11.49
N GLY A 284 12.41 -24.94 10.40
CA GLY A 284 12.11 -23.50 10.36
C GLY A 284 10.77 -23.10 10.98
N ARG A 285 9.96 -24.07 11.45
CA ARG A 285 8.67 -23.82 12.09
C ARG A 285 8.82 -23.94 13.61
N PRO A 286 8.68 -22.85 14.40
CA PRO A 286 8.74 -22.94 15.84
C PRO A 286 7.62 -23.83 16.40
N ASN A 287 7.85 -24.46 17.56
CA ASN A 287 6.77 -25.14 18.28
C ASN A 287 5.70 -24.13 18.74
N LEU A 288 4.53 -24.62 19.14
CA LEU A 288 3.36 -23.77 19.41
C LEU A 288 3.61 -22.72 20.52
N LYS A 289 4.42 -23.04 21.55
CA LYS A 289 4.81 -22.09 22.62
C LYS A 289 5.65 -20.94 22.04
N ALA A 290 6.69 -21.28 21.28
CA ALA A 290 7.56 -20.30 20.64
C ALA A 290 6.82 -19.51 19.55
N ALA A 291 5.90 -20.12 18.80
CA ALA A 291 5.09 -19.44 17.79
C ALA A 291 4.26 -18.29 18.40
N TYR A 292 3.54 -18.55 19.50
CA TYR A 292 2.81 -17.50 20.22
C TYR A 292 3.74 -16.40 20.76
N HIS A 293 4.83 -16.78 21.44
CA HIS A 293 5.74 -15.79 22.03
C HIS A 293 6.43 -14.92 20.97
N LEU A 294 7.01 -15.52 19.93
CA LEU A 294 7.70 -14.79 18.85
C LEU A 294 6.75 -13.83 18.13
N GLN A 295 5.51 -14.23 17.88
CA GLN A 295 4.53 -13.39 17.17
C GLN A 295 4.01 -12.25 18.06
N CYS A 296 3.58 -12.54 19.29
CA CYS A 296 3.06 -11.51 20.20
C CYS A 296 4.16 -10.52 20.64
N MET A 297 5.29 -11.03 21.14
CA MET A 297 6.40 -10.21 21.62
C MET A 297 7.12 -9.50 20.47
N GLY A 298 7.25 -10.14 19.30
CA GLY A 298 7.85 -9.54 18.11
C GLY A 298 7.08 -8.32 17.59
N CYS A 299 5.75 -8.39 17.59
CA CYS A 299 4.88 -7.25 17.26
C CYS A 299 4.94 -6.16 18.34
N HIS A 300 4.84 -6.53 19.63
CA HIS A 300 4.94 -5.56 20.73
C HIS A 300 6.26 -4.78 20.71
N ASN A 301 7.39 -5.48 20.48
CA ASN A 301 8.70 -4.86 20.32
C ASN A 301 8.74 -3.93 19.11
N GLY A 302 8.29 -4.40 17.93
CA GLY A 302 8.26 -3.60 16.71
C GLY A 302 7.42 -2.33 16.82
N MET A 303 6.36 -2.33 17.64
CA MET A 303 5.51 -1.17 17.91
C MET A 303 5.88 -0.40 19.18
N GLY A 304 6.96 -0.75 19.91
CA GLY A 304 7.31 -0.11 21.18
C GLY A 304 6.20 -0.17 22.25
N VAL A 305 5.39 -1.24 22.27
CA VAL A 305 4.29 -1.44 23.21
C VAL A 305 4.84 -1.64 24.62
N GLN A 306 4.55 -0.69 25.51
CA GLN A 306 5.10 -0.65 26.88
C GLN A 306 4.50 -1.71 27.82
N ARG A 307 3.25 -2.13 27.57
CA ARG A 307 2.57 -3.15 28.38
C ARG A 307 1.74 -4.09 27.49
N PRO A 308 1.88 -5.42 27.64
CA PRO A 308 2.83 -6.14 28.51
C PRO A 308 4.27 -6.01 28.02
N ALA A 309 5.20 -5.86 28.97
CA ALA A 309 6.62 -6.09 28.71
C ALA A 309 6.86 -7.60 28.54
N ASN A 310 7.86 -8.01 27.75
CA ASN A 310 8.13 -9.43 27.48
C ASN A 310 8.54 -10.23 28.74
N THR A 311 8.95 -9.54 29.80
CA THR A 311 9.29 -10.11 31.12
C THR A 311 8.08 -10.19 32.07
N ASP A 312 6.94 -9.58 31.74
CA ASP A 312 5.68 -9.75 32.48
C ASP A 312 4.91 -10.95 31.95
N CYS A 313 5.25 -12.11 32.51
CA CYS A 313 4.55 -13.37 32.22
C CYS A 313 3.05 -13.31 32.54
N THR A 314 2.61 -12.44 33.48
CA THR A 314 1.29 -12.56 34.11
C THR A 314 0.19 -11.70 33.49
N THR A 315 0.53 -10.59 32.81
CA THR A 315 -0.47 -9.78 32.08
C THR A 315 -1.07 -10.53 30.89
N CYS A 316 -0.31 -11.40 30.21
CA CYS A 316 -0.80 -12.22 29.09
C CYS A 316 -1.61 -13.43 29.58
N HIS A 317 -1.00 -14.20 30.49
CA HIS A 317 -1.56 -15.43 31.05
C HIS A 317 -1.26 -15.47 32.55
N LYS A 318 -2.29 -15.44 33.39
CA LYS A 318 -2.10 -15.44 34.85
C LYS A 318 -1.45 -16.75 35.29
N ALA A 319 -0.64 -16.72 36.35
CA ALA A 319 -0.18 -17.95 36.99
C ALA A 319 -1.41 -18.80 37.39
N LYS A 320 -1.33 -20.13 37.28
CA LYS A 320 -2.35 -20.96 37.95
C LYS A 320 -2.19 -20.82 39.46
N PRO A 321 -3.30 -20.87 40.24
CA PRO A 321 -3.20 -21.10 41.67
C PRO A 321 -2.38 -22.37 41.94
N ALA A 322 -1.63 -22.40 43.03
CA ALA A 322 -1.10 -23.67 43.53
C ALA A 322 -2.28 -24.63 43.78
N ALA A 323 -2.09 -25.92 43.49
CA ALA A 323 -3.08 -26.92 43.87
C ALA A 323 -3.15 -27.01 45.40
N GLU A 324 -4.37 -26.97 45.94
CA GLU A 324 -4.68 -27.35 47.32
C GLU A 324 -4.71 -28.88 47.46
#